data_AF-A0A8J3EWD6-F1
#
_entry.id   AF-A0A8J3EWD6-F1
#
_cell.length_a   1.000
_cell.length_b   1.000
_cell.length_c   1.000
_cell.angle_alpha   90.00
_cell.angle_beta   90.00
_cell.angle_gamma   90.00
#
_symmetry.space_group_name_H-M   'P 1'
#
loop_
_entity.id
_entity.type
_entity.pdbx_description
1 polymer ?
#
loop_
_entity_poly.entity_id
_entity_poly.type
_entity_poly.pdbx_seq_one_letter_code
_entity_poly.pdbx_strand_id
1 'polypeptide(L)'
;MMIGIILICGISVFYVKGDAKEEHPLKQSQPSFQTEQEVEDESESLDEQELLALIVSNAQQGKISEASIFVGKTDINEVIGRFGTISEKDEVEKGTYLTFKDRAIAVGYDQDGFVFEARSYKPNLHEIHYDSIIELLQNPTTIKYYKDQEVDQIILGYKLAHNYELKFILPRPTDELPNPSVHHISVSIMNNTNEVIPSDFLSINIEEQIKNMSLNEKIGQMIFSGIYGTKYTVELKNLVQQNKIGGFIFYSDNIKSKQQSVKLINSLKKANESNPLPILFGVDQEGGRISRLPVNIGKIPSSAEIGKRNNPELSFAIGQILGKQVKTFGFNLDFAPVLDINSNPHNPVIGDRSFGNSASIVSELGIQTMKGIQSDNIIPVIKHFPGHGDTGVDSHLTLPIVYKSYDDLKDFELVPFKNAIKQNADVVMIAHILLPKIDSSNPSSMSKKVVTNILRNDMQFNGVVMTDDMTMDAIGKHFNLANASVKSIQAGSDIIMVAHDTNKVKAVFKAIQTAVNNGSISEERINQSVKRIILLKQKYKIDNKTVPNYSTDELIDKTNRVLKKYHLEP
;
A
#
# COMPACT_ATOMS: atom_id res chain seq x y z
N MET A 1 -31.50 -2.49 -57.25
CA MET A 1 -32.86 -1.91 -57.32
C MET A 1 -32.94 -0.86 -56.22
N MET A 2 -32.91 0.44 -56.58
CA MET A 2 -33.14 1.64 -55.73
C MET A 2 -32.17 1.84 -54.53
N ILE A 3 -31.49 2.96 -54.27
CA ILE A 3 -31.64 4.40 -54.57
C ILE A 3 -30.23 5.02 -54.59
N GLY A 4 -29.99 5.98 -55.48
CA GLY A 4 -28.77 6.78 -55.53
C GLY A 4 -28.91 8.13 -54.81
N ILE A 5 -27.79 8.85 -54.68
CA ILE A 5 -27.56 10.21 -55.21
C ILE A 5 -26.20 10.74 -54.68
N ILE A 6 -25.42 11.27 -55.63
CA ILE A 6 -24.15 12.01 -55.52
C ILE A 6 -24.48 13.51 -55.53
N LEU A 7 -23.71 14.36 -54.82
CA LEU A 7 -23.32 15.76 -55.17
C LEU A 7 -22.43 16.29 -54.00
N ILE A 8 -21.12 16.53 -54.10
CA ILE A 8 -20.30 17.55 -54.81
C ILE A 8 -20.58 19.02 -54.41
N CYS A 9 -19.47 19.64 -53.97
CA CYS A 9 -19.23 20.99 -53.48
C CYS A 9 -19.67 22.13 -54.41
N GLY A 10 -20.04 23.26 -53.79
CA GLY A 10 -20.21 24.56 -54.44
C GLY A 10 -19.46 25.66 -53.68
N ILE A 11 -18.56 26.33 -54.40
CA ILE A 11 -17.79 27.53 -54.02
C ILE A 11 -18.69 28.77 -54.18
N SER A 12 -18.47 29.81 -53.38
CA SER A 12 -19.01 31.15 -53.63
C SER A 12 -17.93 32.21 -53.38
N VAL A 13 -17.81 33.16 -54.31
CA VAL A 13 -16.87 34.30 -54.33
C VAL A 13 -17.68 35.58 -54.58
N PHE A 14 -17.32 36.71 -53.93
CA PHE A 14 -17.24 38.11 -54.44
C PHE A 14 -16.62 39.00 -53.31
N TYR A 15 -15.38 39.52 -53.42
CA TYR A 15 -14.87 40.87 -53.85
C TYR A 15 -15.34 42.09 -52.99
N VAL A 16 -14.59 43.15 -52.60
CA VAL A 16 -13.15 43.58 -52.61
C VAL A 16 -12.98 44.89 -51.77
N LYS A 17 -11.77 45.12 -51.21
CA LYS A 17 -11.00 46.38 -50.92
C LYS A 17 -10.23 46.18 -49.60
N GLY A 18 -8.91 46.29 -49.44
CA GLY A 18 -7.85 46.95 -50.19
C GLY A 18 -7.26 48.07 -49.31
N ASP A 19 -6.11 47.84 -48.65
CA ASP A 19 -5.07 48.85 -48.40
C ASP A 19 -3.79 48.26 -47.77
N ALA A 20 -2.71 49.02 -47.90
CA ALA A 20 -1.34 48.61 -48.19
C ALA A 20 -0.44 48.21 -47.01
N LYS A 21 0.62 47.49 -47.34
CA LYS A 21 1.83 47.23 -46.53
C LYS A 21 2.82 48.39 -46.68
N GLU A 22 3.49 48.73 -45.58
CA GLU A 22 4.80 49.39 -45.58
C GLU A 22 5.82 48.57 -44.76
N GLU A 23 7.01 48.42 -45.33
CA GLU A 23 8.22 47.84 -44.74
C GLU A 23 9.11 48.94 -44.14
N HIS A 24 9.98 48.57 -43.19
CA HIS A 24 11.38 48.99 -42.93
C HIS A 24 11.72 49.03 -41.42
N PRO A 25 13.00 49.02 -40.98
CA PRO A 25 14.12 48.14 -41.32
C PRO A 25 14.91 47.63 -40.07
N LEU A 26 15.88 46.75 -40.29
CA LEU A 26 16.88 46.25 -39.33
C LEU A 26 17.73 47.34 -38.66
N LYS A 27 17.98 47.22 -37.34
CA LYS A 27 19.18 47.74 -36.66
C LYS A 27 19.65 46.78 -35.55
N GLN A 28 20.94 46.44 -35.59
CA GLN A 28 21.70 45.70 -34.59
C GLN A 28 21.93 46.52 -33.32
N SER A 29 21.81 45.89 -32.14
CA SER A 29 22.70 46.10 -30.98
C SER A 29 22.34 45.19 -29.79
N GLN A 30 23.31 44.40 -29.32
CA GLN A 30 23.45 43.96 -27.92
C GLN A 30 24.78 44.55 -27.40
N PRO A 31 25.07 44.63 -26.09
CA PRO A 31 24.19 44.50 -24.92
C PRO A 31 24.36 45.68 -23.91
N SER A 32 23.39 45.89 -23.02
CA SER A 32 23.62 46.67 -21.79
C SER A 32 23.10 45.89 -20.59
N PHE A 33 24.03 45.49 -19.72
CA PHE A 33 23.76 45.07 -18.35
C PHE A 33 23.07 46.21 -17.60
N GLN A 34 21.86 45.99 -17.12
CA GLN A 34 21.27 46.76 -16.02
C GLN A 34 20.55 45.79 -15.08
N THR A 35 21.19 45.62 -13.92
CA THR A 35 20.64 45.48 -12.56
C THR A 35 19.25 44.88 -12.42
N GLU A 36 19.23 43.71 -11.76
CA GLU A 36 18.08 43.11 -11.09
C GLU A 36 17.27 44.19 -10.37
N GLN A 37 16.10 44.52 -10.92
CA GLN A 37 15.06 45.19 -10.16
C GLN A 37 14.44 44.14 -9.24
N GLU A 38 14.44 44.46 -7.96
CA GLU A 38 13.64 43.81 -6.92
C GLU A 38 12.22 43.64 -7.43
N VAL A 39 11.84 42.37 -7.64
CA VAL A 39 10.43 42.00 -7.71
C VAL A 39 9.95 42.04 -6.27
N GLU A 40 9.21 43.08 -5.92
CA GLU A 40 8.40 43.10 -4.72
C GLU A 40 7.52 41.85 -4.73
N ASP A 41 7.74 41.00 -3.74
CA ASP A 41 7.00 39.78 -3.47
C ASP A 41 5.60 40.19 -2.99
N GLU A 42 4.67 40.39 -3.93
CA GLU A 42 3.23 40.36 -3.62
C GLU A 42 2.88 38.90 -3.28
N SER A 43 3.25 38.46 -2.08
CA SER A 43 2.71 37.23 -1.52
C SER A 43 1.23 37.48 -1.27
N GLU A 44 0.36 36.87 -2.09
CA GLU A 44 -1.05 36.73 -1.74
C GLU A 44 -1.10 36.15 -0.32
N SER A 45 -1.63 36.94 0.64
CA SER A 45 -1.83 36.47 2.00
C SER A 45 -2.80 35.30 1.91
N LEU A 46 -2.30 34.09 2.19
CA LEU A 46 -3.15 32.90 2.30
C LEU A 46 -4.29 33.21 3.27
N ASP A 47 -5.51 32.79 2.93
CA ASP A 47 -6.57 32.87 3.91
C ASP A 47 -6.24 31.97 5.13
N GLU A 48 -6.84 32.26 6.28
CA GLU A 48 -6.55 31.54 7.53
C GLU A 48 -6.71 30.01 7.39
N GLN A 49 -7.68 29.55 6.58
CA GLN A 49 -7.93 28.14 6.35
C GLN A 49 -6.85 27.52 5.46
N GLU A 50 -6.42 28.22 4.41
CA GLU A 50 -5.31 27.82 3.54
C GLU A 50 -4.00 27.74 4.32
N LEU A 51 -3.73 28.72 5.19
CA LEU A 51 -2.54 28.73 6.05
C LEU A 51 -2.57 27.56 7.04
N LEU A 52 -3.72 27.31 7.69
CA LEU A 52 -3.88 26.19 8.60
C LEU A 52 -3.72 24.84 7.86
N ALA A 53 -4.31 24.70 6.67
CA ALA A 53 -4.18 23.51 5.84
C ALA A 53 -2.71 23.25 5.41
N LEU A 54 -1.98 24.32 5.06
CA LEU A 54 -0.56 24.24 4.71
C LEU A 54 0.29 23.80 5.90
N ILE A 55 0.03 24.32 7.11
CA ILE A 55 0.73 23.92 8.33
C ILE A 55 0.51 22.43 8.61
N VAL A 56 -0.74 21.96 8.52
CA VAL A 56 -1.10 20.56 8.74
C VAL A 56 -0.44 19.65 7.69
N SER A 57 -0.49 20.03 6.41
CA SER A 57 0.14 19.30 5.31
C SER A 57 1.66 19.17 5.48
N ASN A 58 2.33 20.24 5.90
CA ASN A 58 3.76 20.20 6.21
C ASN A 58 4.04 19.29 7.42
N ALA A 59 3.29 19.45 8.50
CA ALA A 59 3.49 18.68 9.73
C ALA A 59 3.30 17.16 9.51
N GLN A 60 2.40 16.75 8.62
CA GLN A 60 2.18 15.34 8.25
C GLN A 60 3.41 14.69 7.58
N GLN A 61 4.26 15.51 6.96
CA GLN A 61 5.52 15.07 6.36
C GLN A 61 6.70 15.17 7.34
N GLY A 62 6.43 15.57 8.59
CA GLY A 62 7.44 15.87 9.60
C GLY A 62 8.11 17.22 9.39
N LYS A 63 7.53 18.12 8.57
CA LYS A 63 8.12 19.39 8.18
C LYS A 63 7.50 20.55 8.97
N ILE A 64 8.34 21.46 9.47
CA ILE A 64 7.88 22.71 10.09
C ILE A 64 8.01 23.86 9.08
N SER A 65 6.91 24.21 8.38
CA SER A 65 6.87 25.27 7.35
C SER A 65 7.95 25.16 6.25
N GLU A 66 8.14 26.19 5.42
CA GLU A 66 9.12 26.24 4.32
C GLU A 66 10.59 25.98 4.71
N ALA A 67 10.89 25.98 6.02
CA ALA A 67 12.23 25.80 6.58
C ALA A 67 12.94 24.49 6.18
N SER A 68 12.23 23.53 5.58
CA SER A 68 12.77 22.26 5.08
C SER A 68 13.52 21.47 6.16
N ILE A 69 13.10 21.61 7.41
CA ILE A 69 13.56 20.79 8.55
C ILE A 69 12.57 19.63 8.66
N PHE A 70 13.06 18.40 8.59
CA PHE A 70 12.27 17.19 8.71
C PHE A 70 12.60 16.50 10.04
N VAL A 71 11.66 16.51 10.98
CA VAL A 71 11.88 15.85 12.28
C VAL A 71 12.05 14.34 12.10
N GLY A 72 13.01 13.78 12.82
CA GLY A 72 13.51 12.41 12.69
C GLY A 72 14.41 12.14 11.49
N LYS A 73 14.77 13.16 10.70
CA LYS A 73 15.59 13.00 9.48
C LYS A 73 16.70 14.04 9.32
N THR A 74 16.42 15.30 9.63
CA THR A 74 17.38 16.40 9.46
C THR A 74 18.42 16.36 10.58
N ASP A 75 19.68 16.37 10.18
CA ASP A 75 20.84 16.46 11.07
C ASP A 75 21.01 17.91 11.57
N ILE A 76 21.38 18.07 12.84
CA ILE A 76 21.54 19.38 13.45
C ILE A 76 22.60 20.25 12.75
N ASN A 77 23.64 19.66 12.17
CA ASN A 77 24.66 20.40 11.43
C ASN A 77 24.11 20.96 10.12
N GLU A 78 23.14 20.29 9.50
CA GLU A 78 22.43 20.81 8.33
C GLU A 78 21.62 22.06 8.70
N VAL A 79 20.96 22.03 9.86
CA VAL A 79 20.19 23.17 10.39
C VAL A 79 21.09 24.36 10.68
N ILE A 80 22.21 24.14 11.37
CA ILE A 80 23.20 25.18 11.67
C ILE A 80 23.80 25.75 10.37
N GLY A 81 24.16 24.88 9.42
CA GLY A 81 24.68 25.31 8.13
C GLY A 81 23.68 26.16 7.32
N ARG A 82 22.37 25.90 7.49
CA ARG A 82 21.31 26.64 6.80
C ARG A 82 20.96 27.97 7.48
N PHE A 83 20.80 27.97 8.80
CA PHE A 83 20.28 29.14 9.53
C PHE A 83 21.37 30.01 10.16
N GLY A 84 22.61 29.51 10.24
CA GLY A 84 23.76 30.27 10.72
C GLY A 84 23.73 30.50 12.22
N THR A 85 23.61 31.77 12.63
CA THR A 85 23.83 32.21 14.01
C THR A 85 22.78 31.65 14.98
N ILE A 86 23.26 30.87 15.95
CA ILE A 86 22.45 30.39 17.07
C ILE A 86 22.26 31.55 18.05
N SER A 87 21.01 31.90 18.33
CA SER A 87 20.67 32.98 19.27
C SER A 87 20.64 32.51 20.73
N GLU A 88 20.25 31.25 20.96
CA GLU A 88 20.07 30.66 22.29
C GLU A 88 20.24 29.14 22.21
N LYS A 89 20.76 28.54 23.28
CA LYS A 89 21.00 27.10 23.41
C LYS A 89 20.61 26.64 24.81
N ASP A 90 19.68 25.69 24.89
CA ASP A 90 19.18 25.13 26.14
C ASP A 90 19.36 23.61 26.18
N GLU A 91 19.84 23.06 27.29
CA GLU A 91 20.00 21.62 27.48
C GLU A 91 18.91 21.08 28.42
N VAL A 92 18.20 20.04 27.98
CA VAL A 92 17.11 19.40 28.73
C VAL A 92 17.28 17.87 28.71
N GLU A 93 16.54 17.14 29.55
CA GLU A 93 16.63 15.68 29.65
C GLU A 93 16.49 14.95 28.29
N LYS A 94 15.64 15.48 27.40
CA LYS A 94 15.37 14.89 26.08
C LYS A 94 16.39 15.23 24.99
N GLY A 95 17.31 16.16 25.24
CA GLY A 95 18.27 16.63 24.24
C GLY A 95 18.57 18.12 24.36
N THR A 96 19.09 18.71 23.29
CA THR A 96 19.46 20.13 23.26
C THR A 96 18.55 20.90 22.31
N TYR A 97 18.12 22.09 22.72
CA TYR A 97 17.38 23.03 21.88
C TYR A 97 18.26 24.16 21.40
N LEU A 98 18.16 24.49 20.10
CA LEU A 98 18.76 25.68 19.49
C LEU A 98 17.68 26.61 18.98
N THR A 99 17.79 27.90 19.29
CA THR A 99 16.86 28.93 18.78
C THR A 99 17.57 29.86 17.81
N PHE A 100 16.91 30.14 16.69
CA PHE A 100 17.35 31.05 15.64
C PHE A 100 16.34 32.19 15.55
N LYS A 101 16.52 33.25 16.36
CA LYS A 101 15.53 34.35 16.52
C LYS A 101 15.24 35.05 15.20
N ASP A 102 16.27 35.31 14.39
CA ASP A 102 16.13 35.96 13.06
C ASP A 102 15.34 35.12 12.05
N ARG A 103 15.19 33.83 12.31
CA ARG A 103 14.42 32.90 11.47
C ARG A 103 13.08 32.53 12.06
N ALA A 104 12.78 32.99 13.28
CA ALA A 104 11.60 32.63 14.05
C ALA A 104 11.43 31.10 14.20
N ILE A 105 12.54 30.39 14.44
CA ILE A 105 12.56 28.92 14.54
C ILE A 105 13.35 28.47 15.76
N ALA A 106 12.92 27.37 16.38
CA ALA A 106 13.73 26.61 17.33
C ALA A 106 13.69 25.11 17.00
N VAL A 107 14.77 24.38 17.26
CA VAL A 107 14.84 22.92 17.04
C VAL A 107 15.40 22.21 18.26
N GLY A 108 14.83 21.07 18.62
CA GLY A 108 15.37 20.13 19.61
C GLY A 108 15.98 18.93 18.90
N TYR A 109 17.20 18.55 19.27
CA TYR A 109 17.90 17.39 18.71
C TYR A 109 18.41 16.42 19.78
N ASP A 110 18.48 15.14 19.42
CA ASP A 110 18.87 14.05 20.31
C ASP A 110 20.39 13.85 20.36
N GLN A 111 20.84 12.85 21.12
CA GLN A 111 22.26 12.54 21.27
C GLN A 111 22.93 12.07 19.97
N ASP A 112 22.14 11.56 19.02
CA ASP A 112 22.61 11.11 17.70
C ASP A 112 22.66 12.27 16.69
N GLY A 113 22.28 13.48 17.09
CA GLY A 113 22.35 14.69 16.27
C GLY A 113 21.12 14.93 15.40
N PHE A 114 20.05 14.15 15.55
CA PHE A 114 18.83 14.30 14.73
C PHE A 114 17.78 15.16 15.42
N VAL A 115 17.14 16.03 14.65
CA VAL A 115 16.06 16.89 15.15
C VAL A 115 14.84 16.04 15.50
N PHE A 116 14.40 16.01 16.76
CA PHE A 116 13.19 15.31 17.20
C PHE A 116 11.96 16.24 17.33
N GLU A 117 12.19 17.54 17.47
CA GLU A 117 11.14 18.56 17.57
C GLU A 117 11.59 19.84 16.88
N ALA A 118 10.68 20.52 16.18
CA ALA A 118 10.94 21.80 15.57
C ALA A 118 9.74 22.76 15.75
N ARG A 119 10.02 24.01 16.11
CA ARG A 119 9.04 25.04 16.45
C ARG A 119 9.14 26.22 15.49
N SER A 120 7.99 26.79 15.12
CA SER A 120 7.90 28.01 14.31
C SER A 120 7.14 29.10 15.07
N TYR A 121 7.72 30.30 15.06
CA TYR A 121 7.19 31.53 15.66
C TYR A 121 6.93 32.59 14.59
N LYS A 122 6.65 32.16 13.35
CA LYS A 122 6.44 33.08 12.23
C LYS A 122 5.22 33.98 12.50
N PRO A 123 5.28 35.29 12.19
CA PRO A 123 4.21 36.23 12.52
C PRO A 123 2.83 35.88 11.94
N ASN A 124 2.79 35.27 10.76
CA ASN A 124 1.54 34.85 10.11
C ASN A 124 0.78 33.79 10.92
N LEU A 125 1.41 33.09 11.87
CA LEU A 125 0.69 32.19 12.76
C LEU A 125 -0.35 32.91 13.62
N HIS A 126 -0.18 34.20 13.90
CA HIS A 126 -1.16 34.99 14.64
C HIS A 126 -2.48 35.23 13.89
N GLU A 127 -2.55 34.85 12.61
CA GLU A 127 -3.78 34.87 11.82
C GLU A 127 -4.69 33.67 12.15
N ILE A 128 -4.14 32.61 12.75
CA ILE A 128 -4.87 31.39 13.11
C ILE A 128 -5.44 31.51 14.51
N HIS A 129 -6.73 31.27 14.66
CA HIS A 129 -7.45 31.38 15.91
C HIS A 129 -7.94 30.04 16.46
N TYR A 130 -8.21 30.01 17.77
CA TYR A 130 -8.69 28.82 18.48
C TYR A 130 -9.92 28.18 17.82
N ASP A 131 -10.93 28.97 17.50
CA ASP A 131 -12.18 28.46 16.91
C ASP A 131 -11.92 27.83 15.53
N SER A 132 -11.08 28.44 14.70
CA SER A 132 -10.71 27.90 13.38
C SER A 132 -9.99 26.55 13.49
N ILE A 133 -9.12 26.39 14.49
CA ILE A 133 -8.47 25.11 14.78
C ILE A 133 -9.49 24.05 15.18
N ILE A 134 -10.42 24.39 16.08
CA ILE A 134 -11.44 23.46 16.57
C ILE A 134 -12.46 23.12 15.47
N GLU A 135 -12.85 24.08 14.64
CA GLU A 135 -13.80 23.87 13.54
C GLU A 135 -13.19 23.01 12.43
N LEU A 136 -11.96 23.29 12.01
CA LEU A 136 -11.33 22.62 10.87
C LEU A 136 -10.66 21.29 11.26
N LEU A 137 -9.98 21.23 12.41
CA LEU A 137 -9.24 20.04 12.83
C LEU A 137 -10.01 19.18 13.84
N GLN A 138 -11.17 19.64 14.31
CA GLN A 138 -11.97 18.97 15.32
C GLN A 138 -11.19 18.72 16.62
N ASN A 139 -11.53 17.65 17.34
CA ASN A 139 -11.01 17.35 18.66
C ASN A 139 -9.47 17.12 18.65
N PRO A 140 -8.70 17.92 19.41
CA PRO A 140 -7.29 17.65 19.63
C PRO A 140 -7.08 16.28 20.25
N THR A 141 -6.01 15.58 19.85
CA THR A 141 -5.64 14.30 20.46
C THR A 141 -5.18 14.46 21.91
N THR A 142 -4.53 15.58 22.21
CA THR A 142 -4.19 15.96 23.58
C THR A 142 -4.49 17.43 23.80
N ILE A 143 -4.97 17.74 25.00
CA ILE A 143 -5.11 19.12 25.46
C ILE A 143 -4.31 19.23 26.75
N LYS A 144 -3.36 20.16 26.79
CA LYS A 144 -2.60 20.47 28.01
C LYS A 144 -2.78 21.93 28.36
N TYR A 145 -2.82 22.19 29.65
CA TYR A 145 -2.83 23.54 30.19
C TYR A 145 -1.50 23.79 30.88
N TYR A 146 -0.91 24.94 30.63
CA TYR A 146 0.32 25.37 31.25
C TYR A 146 0.14 26.79 31.77
N LYS A 147 0.42 27.00 33.05
CA LYS A 147 0.31 28.31 33.70
C LYS A 147 1.50 28.53 34.62
N ASP A 148 2.20 29.63 34.42
CA ASP A 148 3.22 30.14 35.33
C ASP A 148 3.01 31.64 35.60
N GLN A 149 4.05 32.35 36.06
CA GLN A 149 3.96 33.78 36.37
C GLN A 149 3.87 34.67 35.13
N GLU A 150 4.27 34.17 33.96
CA GLU A 150 4.40 34.94 32.72
C GLU A 150 3.38 34.52 31.66
N VAL A 151 2.93 33.26 31.67
CA VAL A 151 2.02 32.73 30.64
C VAL A 151 0.88 31.88 31.20
N ASP A 152 -0.30 31.96 30.56
CA ASP A 152 -1.45 31.07 30.76
C ASP A 152 -1.90 30.54 29.40
N GLN A 153 -1.50 29.31 29.09
CA GLN A 153 -1.57 28.74 27.75
C GLN A 153 -2.35 27.43 27.70
N ILE A 154 -2.98 27.21 26.55
CA ILE A 154 -3.51 25.92 26.10
C ILE A 154 -2.63 25.37 24.98
N ILE A 155 -2.37 24.07 25.04
CA ILE A 155 -1.62 23.34 24.03
C ILE A 155 -2.57 22.31 23.42
N LEU A 156 -2.89 22.50 22.14
CA LEU A 156 -3.72 21.58 21.36
C LEU A 156 -2.80 20.68 20.55
N GLY A 157 -2.64 19.43 20.98
CA GLY A 157 -1.80 18.43 20.32
C GLY A 157 -2.60 17.52 19.41
N TYR A 158 -2.18 17.41 18.15
CA TYR A 158 -2.74 16.56 17.12
C TYR A 158 -1.73 15.50 16.72
N LYS A 159 -2.04 14.23 16.98
CA LYS A 159 -1.22 13.12 16.50
C LYS A 159 -1.45 12.95 14.99
N LEU A 160 -0.36 12.89 14.24
CA LEU A 160 -0.31 12.76 12.79
C LEU A 160 0.27 11.41 12.38
N ALA A 161 0.21 11.11 11.09
CA ALA A 161 0.82 9.91 10.52
C ALA A 161 2.34 9.85 10.78
N HIS A 162 2.93 8.66 10.67
CA HIS A 162 4.37 8.43 10.87
C HIS A 162 4.90 8.86 12.25
N ASN A 163 4.05 8.81 13.26
CA ASN A 163 4.33 9.24 14.63
C ASN A 163 4.65 10.73 14.79
N TYR A 164 4.28 11.58 13.83
CA TYR A 164 4.42 13.02 14.04
C TYR A 164 3.34 13.55 14.97
N GLU A 165 3.60 14.64 15.67
CA GLU A 165 2.63 15.36 16.50
C GLU A 165 2.77 16.85 16.18
N LEU A 166 1.66 17.48 15.76
CA LEU A 166 1.55 18.93 15.59
C LEU A 166 0.89 19.52 16.84
N LYS A 167 1.49 20.54 17.42
CA LYS A 167 0.94 21.28 18.55
C LYS A 167 0.68 22.72 18.13
N PHE A 168 -0.49 23.23 18.49
CA PHE A 168 -0.80 24.65 18.51
C PHE A 168 -0.70 25.13 19.95
N ILE A 169 0.06 26.21 20.17
CA ILE A 169 0.23 26.82 21.48
C ILE A 169 -0.40 28.21 21.42
N LEU A 170 -1.39 28.44 22.28
CA LEU A 170 -2.18 29.67 22.32
C LEU A 170 -2.38 30.11 23.78
N PRO A 171 -2.68 31.39 24.05
CA PRO A 171 -3.30 31.79 25.30
C PRO A 171 -4.53 30.96 25.61
N ARG A 172 -4.81 30.69 26.89
CA ARG A 172 -6.03 29.97 27.27
C ARG A 172 -7.26 30.84 26.96
N PRO A 173 -8.30 30.32 26.27
CA PRO A 173 -9.55 31.04 26.09
C PRO A 173 -10.19 31.45 27.43
N THR A 174 -10.62 32.70 27.53
CA THR A 174 -11.33 33.27 28.70
C THR A 174 -12.55 34.06 28.24
N ASP A 175 -13.40 34.50 29.18
CA ASP A 175 -14.53 35.36 28.86
C ASP A 175 -14.09 36.70 28.23
N GLU A 176 -12.88 37.17 28.55
CA GLU A 176 -12.28 38.39 27.99
C GLU A 176 -11.57 38.17 26.65
N LEU A 177 -11.09 36.95 26.39
CA LEU A 177 -10.44 36.54 25.15
C LEU A 177 -10.93 35.14 24.73
N PRO A 178 -12.14 35.02 24.16
CA PRO A 178 -12.76 33.73 23.89
C PRO A 178 -12.12 33.00 22.71
N ASN A 179 -11.51 33.72 21.77
CA ASN A 179 -10.91 33.16 20.56
C ASN A 179 -9.46 33.67 20.37
N PRO A 180 -8.51 33.20 21.19
CA PRO A 180 -7.11 33.63 21.12
C PRO A 180 -6.42 33.14 19.84
N SER A 181 -5.44 33.90 19.35
CA SER A 181 -4.61 33.50 18.21
C SER A 181 -3.43 32.62 18.60
N VAL A 182 -2.90 31.88 17.63
CA VAL A 182 -1.75 30.99 17.82
C VAL A 182 -0.51 31.82 18.09
N HIS A 183 0.18 31.50 19.19
CA HIS A 183 1.49 32.09 19.47
C HIS A 183 2.58 31.40 18.66
N HIS A 184 2.59 30.07 18.65
CA HIS A 184 3.53 29.28 17.89
C HIS A 184 3.03 27.85 17.67
N ILE A 185 3.68 27.15 16.75
CA ILE A 185 3.43 25.73 16.48
C ILE A 185 4.68 24.90 16.73
N SER A 186 4.49 23.62 17.03
CA SER A 186 5.57 22.63 17.17
C SER A 186 5.23 21.35 16.42
N VAL A 187 6.19 20.79 15.68
CA VAL A 187 6.12 19.46 15.06
C VAL A 187 7.17 18.58 15.72
N SER A 188 6.77 17.40 16.21
CA SER A 188 7.68 16.46 16.89
C SER A 188 7.45 15.01 16.46
N ILE A 189 8.45 14.13 16.64
CA ILE A 189 8.31 12.68 16.43
C ILE A 189 8.08 11.96 17.77
N MET A 190 7.03 11.14 17.86
CA MET A 190 6.66 10.34 19.03
C MET A 190 7.29 8.94 18.93
N ASN A 191 8.13 8.56 19.88
CA ASN A 191 8.70 7.21 19.92
C ASN A 191 7.80 6.24 20.71
N ASN A 192 7.27 5.22 20.00
CA ASN A 192 6.55 4.01 20.42
C ASN A 192 5.09 4.11 20.94
N THR A 193 4.12 3.65 20.14
CA THR A 193 3.43 2.34 20.23
C THR A 193 2.24 2.31 19.26
N ASN A 194 2.04 1.15 18.61
CA ASN A 194 0.93 0.75 17.74
C ASN A 194 -0.35 1.60 17.84
N GLU A 195 -0.70 2.40 16.81
CA GLU A 195 -2.10 2.76 16.50
C GLU A 195 -2.29 3.53 15.18
N VAL A 196 -3.52 3.47 14.69
CA VAL A 196 -3.98 3.61 13.29
C VAL A 196 -4.10 5.08 12.83
N ILE A 197 -3.76 5.35 11.57
CA ILE A 197 -3.86 6.65 10.88
C ILE A 197 -5.34 7.01 10.63
N PRO A 198 -5.77 8.27 10.83
CA PRO A 198 -7.11 8.72 10.42
C PRO A 198 -7.30 8.59 8.90
N SER A 199 -8.38 7.92 8.48
CA SER A 199 -8.65 7.53 7.09
C SER A 199 -8.75 8.68 6.10
N ASP A 200 -9.07 9.87 6.57
CA ASP A 200 -9.65 10.92 5.71
C ASP A 200 -8.56 11.72 4.98
N PHE A 201 -7.40 11.97 5.60
CA PHE A 201 -6.27 12.65 4.95
C PHE A 201 -5.44 11.73 4.03
N LEU A 202 -5.32 10.45 4.39
CA LEU A 202 -4.72 9.46 3.50
C LEU A 202 -5.60 9.27 2.25
N SER A 203 -6.92 9.47 2.38
CA SER A 203 -7.85 9.34 1.26
C SER A 203 -7.69 10.46 0.23
N ILE A 204 -7.51 11.73 0.62
CA ILE A 204 -7.45 12.88 -0.31
C ILE A 204 -6.24 12.79 -1.26
N ASN A 205 -5.05 12.49 -0.74
CA ASN A 205 -3.84 12.32 -1.57
C ASN A 205 -3.95 11.10 -2.50
N ILE A 206 -4.57 10.01 -2.02
CA ILE A 206 -4.76 8.81 -2.84
C ILE A 206 -5.77 9.04 -3.97
N GLU A 207 -6.86 9.76 -3.73
CA GLU A 207 -7.81 10.10 -4.79
C GLU A 207 -7.14 10.95 -5.89
N GLU A 208 -6.32 11.94 -5.51
CA GLU A 208 -5.55 12.73 -6.47
C GLU A 208 -4.51 11.89 -7.22
N GLN A 209 -3.78 11.03 -6.52
CA GLN A 209 -2.84 10.10 -7.13
C GLN A 209 -3.54 9.20 -8.15
N ILE A 210 -4.71 8.64 -7.82
CA ILE A 210 -5.50 7.79 -8.72
C ILE A 210 -6.03 8.60 -9.90
N LYS A 211 -6.49 9.83 -9.69
CA LYS A 211 -6.95 10.73 -10.75
C LYS A 211 -5.85 11.01 -11.78
N ASN A 212 -4.60 11.11 -11.32
CA ASN A 212 -3.44 11.34 -12.18
C ASN A 212 -2.90 10.06 -12.85
N MET A 213 -3.38 8.88 -12.48
CA MET A 213 -3.04 7.64 -13.18
C MET A 213 -3.89 7.47 -14.45
N SER A 214 -3.25 7.08 -15.54
CA SER A 214 -3.94 6.61 -16.73
C SER A 214 -4.70 5.30 -16.46
N LEU A 215 -5.73 5.03 -17.25
CA LEU A 215 -6.47 3.76 -17.17
C LEU A 215 -5.54 2.53 -17.30
N ASN A 216 -4.50 2.61 -18.14
CA ASN A 216 -3.54 1.52 -18.30
C ASN A 216 -2.72 1.27 -17.03
N GLU A 217 -2.31 2.32 -16.33
CA GLU A 217 -1.61 2.20 -15.06
C GLU A 217 -2.52 1.59 -14.00
N LYS A 218 -3.78 2.05 -13.92
CA LYS A 218 -4.78 1.51 -13.01
C LYS A 218 -5.03 0.01 -13.25
N ILE A 219 -5.27 -0.39 -14.49
CA ILE A 219 -5.47 -1.80 -14.86
C ILE A 219 -4.22 -2.62 -14.58
N GLY A 220 -3.04 -2.09 -14.90
CA GLY A 220 -1.76 -2.74 -14.63
C GLY A 220 -1.59 -3.10 -13.16
N GLN A 221 -1.96 -2.18 -12.24
CA GLN A 221 -1.91 -2.44 -10.80
C GLN A 221 -2.77 -3.61 -10.34
N MET A 222 -3.86 -3.90 -11.06
CA MET A 222 -4.82 -4.97 -10.73
C MET A 222 -4.40 -6.34 -11.28
N ILE A 223 -3.19 -6.50 -11.83
CA ILE A 223 -2.73 -7.76 -12.39
C ILE A 223 -1.47 -8.26 -11.67
N PHE A 224 -1.50 -9.54 -11.28
CA PHE A 224 -0.36 -10.29 -10.79
C PHE A 224 0.08 -11.30 -11.85
N SER A 225 1.25 -11.10 -12.44
CA SER A 225 1.75 -11.89 -13.57
C SER A 225 2.71 -13.00 -13.15
N GLY A 226 2.65 -14.13 -13.83
CA GLY A 226 3.73 -15.11 -13.81
C GLY A 226 5.04 -14.60 -14.40
N ILE A 227 6.13 -15.32 -14.10
CA ILE A 227 7.45 -15.14 -14.71
C ILE A 227 7.88 -16.45 -15.39
N TYR A 228 8.53 -16.32 -16.55
CA TYR A 228 9.14 -17.43 -17.26
C TYR A 228 10.66 -17.39 -17.19
N GLY A 229 11.25 -18.52 -16.84
CA GLY A 229 12.70 -18.65 -16.69
C GLY A 229 13.24 -17.88 -15.49
N THR A 230 14.54 -17.62 -15.53
CA THR A 230 15.34 -17.13 -14.38
C THR A 230 16.02 -15.78 -14.65
N LYS A 231 15.73 -15.16 -15.80
CA LYS A 231 16.40 -13.95 -16.28
C LYS A 231 15.38 -12.89 -16.66
N TYR A 232 15.84 -11.64 -16.63
CA TYR A 232 15.07 -10.52 -17.12
C TYR A 232 15.05 -10.56 -18.65
N THR A 233 13.86 -10.52 -19.25
CA THR A 233 13.66 -10.65 -20.70
C THR A 233 12.93 -9.44 -21.28
N VAL A 234 12.88 -9.34 -22.61
CA VAL A 234 12.12 -8.28 -23.31
C VAL A 234 10.63 -8.38 -23.01
N GLU A 235 10.11 -9.60 -22.86
CA GLU A 235 8.70 -9.84 -22.49
C GLU A 235 8.40 -9.26 -21.11
N LEU A 236 9.26 -9.53 -20.12
CA LEU A 236 9.12 -8.96 -18.76
C LEU A 236 9.26 -7.43 -18.78
N LYS A 237 10.20 -6.90 -19.57
CA LYS A 237 10.34 -5.46 -19.79
C LYS A 237 9.04 -4.84 -20.29
N ASN A 238 8.41 -5.47 -21.28
CA ASN A 238 7.15 -4.99 -21.84
C ASN A 238 6.01 -5.06 -20.83
N LEU A 239 5.92 -6.13 -20.03
CA LEU A 239 4.94 -6.22 -18.95
C LEU A 239 5.10 -5.07 -17.93
N VAL A 240 6.33 -4.76 -17.53
CA VAL A 240 6.59 -3.66 -16.59
C VAL A 240 6.33 -2.29 -17.24
N GLN A 241 6.91 -2.02 -18.40
CA GLN A 241 6.95 -0.67 -18.97
C GLN A 241 5.71 -0.30 -19.77
N GLN A 242 5.09 -1.27 -20.46
CA GLN A 242 3.92 -1.05 -21.31
C GLN A 242 2.62 -1.42 -20.58
N ASN A 243 2.59 -2.59 -19.93
CA ASN A 243 1.39 -3.05 -19.22
C ASN A 243 1.33 -2.59 -17.76
N LYS A 244 2.39 -1.97 -17.22
CA LYS A 244 2.40 -1.35 -15.89
C LYS A 244 2.01 -2.33 -14.78
N ILE A 245 2.39 -3.61 -14.93
CA ILE A 245 1.96 -4.71 -14.07
C ILE A 245 2.28 -4.43 -12.59
N GLY A 246 1.29 -4.63 -11.73
CA GLY A 246 1.32 -4.30 -10.31
C GLY A 246 2.06 -5.32 -9.44
N GLY A 247 2.18 -6.57 -9.90
CA GLY A 247 2.90 -7.61 -9.19
C GLY A 247 3.33 -8.83 -10.04
N PHE A 248 4.29 -9.59 -9.53
CA PHE A 248 4.77 -10.83 -10.14
C PHE A 248 4.84 -11.98 -9.13
N ILE A 249 4.32 -13.14 -9.52
CA ILE A 249 4.44 -14.40 -8.77
C ILE A 249 5.62 -15.21 -9.29
N PHE A 250 6.40 -15.77 -8.36
CA PHE A 250 7.53 -16.63 -8.64
C PHE A 250 7.26 -18.07 -8.18
N TYR A 251 7.65 -19.02 -9.02
CA TYR A 251 7.71 -20.45 -8.71
C TYR A 251 9.16 -20.91 -8.55
N SER A 252 9.34 -22.15 -8.09
CA SER A 252 10.66 -22.78 -7.93
C SER A 252 11.49 -22.75 -9.22
N ASP A 253 10.86 -22.86 -10.38
CA ASP A 253 11.57 -22.80 -11.68
C ASP A 253 12.18 -21.43 -11.98
N ASN A 254 11.69 -20.37 -11.33
CA ASN A 254 12.20 -19.01 -11.45
C ASN A 254 13.36 -18.72 -10.48
N ILE A 255 13.57 -19.59 -9.49
CA ILE A 255 14.46 -19.36 -8.34
C ILE A 255 15.53 -20.46 -8.29
N LYS A 256 16.70 -20.20 -8.88
CA LYS A 256 17.86 -21.12 -8.81
C LYS A 256 18.79 -20.80 -7.66
N SER A 257 18.89 -19.53 -7.30
CA SER A 257 19.65 -19.07 -6.12
C SER A 257 19.13 -17.71 -5.66
N LYS A 258 19.45 -17.33 -4.43
CA LYS A 258 19.21 -15.98 -3.91
C LYS A 258 19.83 -14.90 -4.80
N GLN A 259 21.10 -15.07 -5.19
CA GLN A 259 21.78 -14.07 -6.02
C GLN A 259 21.08 -13.88 -7.38
N GLN A 260 20.61 -14.97 -8.00
CA GLN A 260 19.88 -14.90 -9.26
C GLN A 260 18.50 -14.25 -9.11
N SER A 261 17.72 -14.64 -8.10
CA SER A 261 16.38 -14.08 -7.85
C SER A 261 16.44 -12.58 -7.49
N VAL A 262 17.34 -12.19 -6.59
CA VAL A 262 17.58 -10.79 -6.23
C VAL A 262 18.01 -9.96 -7.46
N LYS A 263 18.89 -10.50 -8.31
CA LYS A 263 19.27 -9.84 -9.57
C LYS A 263 18.08 -9.64 -10.50
N LEU A 264 17.20 -10.64 -10.64
CA LEU A 264 16.00 -10.54 -11.46
C LEU A 264 15.02 -9.49 -10.90
N ILE A 265 14.76 -9.52 -9.60
CA ILE A 265 13.89 -8.53 -8.91
C ILE A 265 14.43 -7.12 -9.06
N ASN A 266 15.73 -6.91 -8.83
CA ASN A 266 16.35 -5.59 -9.01
C ASN A 266 16.28 -5.11 -10.47
N SER A 267 16.34 -6.04 -11.44
CA SER A 267 16.15 -5.68 -12.86
C SER A 267 14.72 -5.22 -13.14
N LEU A 268 13.72 -5.90 -12.55
CA LEU A 268 12.31 -5.53 -12.65
C LEU A 268 12.02 -4.18 -11.96
N LYS A 269 12.57 -3.96 -10.75
CA LYS A 269 12.48 -2.68 -10.04
C LYS A 269 13.09 -1.53 -10.85
N LYS A 270 14.28 -1.74 -11.44
CA LYS A 270 14.94 -0.76 -12.30
C LYS A 270 14.09 -0.42 -13.53
N ALA A 271 13.44 -1.42 -14.14
CA ALA A 271 12.56 -1.19 -15.26
C ALA A 271 11.27 -0.43 -14.91
N ASN A 272 10.89 -0.45 -13.62
CA ASN A 272 9.68 0.16 -13.07
C ASN A 272 9.88 1.60 -12.58
N GLU A 273 11.09 2.18 -12.69
CA GLU A 273 11.40 3.52 -12.15
C GLU A 273 10.50 4.64 -12.69
N SER A 274 9.98 4.49 -13.92
CA SER A 274 9.09 5.47 -14.54
C SER A 274 7.60 5.21 -14.32
N ASN A 275 7.25 4.21 -13.50
CA ASN A 275 5.86 3.88 -13.17
C ASN A 275 5.47 4.50 -11.82
N PRO A 276 4.19 4.89 -11.62
CA PRO A 276 3.76 5.64 -10.44
C PRO A 276 3.80 4.83 -9.14
N LEU A 277 3.85 3.50 -9.21
CA LEU A 277 3.76 2.61 -8.06
C LEU A 277 4.81 1.48 -8.13
N PRO A 278 5.35 1.06 -6.98
CA PRO A 278 6.33 -0.02 -6.92
C PRO A 278 5.66 -1.39 -7.13
N ILE A 279 6.44 -2.40 -7.52
CA ILE A 279 5.95 -3.74 -7.84
C ILE A 279 5.84 -4.63 -6.59
N LEU A 280 4.79 -5.44 -6.51
CA LEU A 280 4.68 -6.56 -5.57
C LEU A 280 5.40 -7.80 -6.13
N PHE A 281 6.17 -8.48 -5.31
CA PHE A 281 6.87 -9.71 -5.67
C PHE A 281 6.44 -10.80 -4.70
N GLY A 282 5.64 -11.75 -5.20
CA GLY A 282 4.97 -12.79 -4.43
C GLY A 282 5.58 -14.18 -4.65
N VAL A 283 5.50 -15.02 -3.64
CA VAL A 283 5.92 -16.43 -3.68
C VAL A 283 5.02 -17.26 -2.75
N ASP A 284 4.78 -18.53 -3.09
CA ASP A 284 4.10 -19.49 -2.20
C ASP A 284 5.11 -20.14 -1.23
N GLN A 285 5.46 -19.45 -0.15
CA GLN A 285 6.36 -19.99 0.88
C GLN A 285 5.55 -20.37 2.13
N GLU A 286 4.71 -21.41 2.03
CA GLU A 286 3.86 -21.86 3.14
C GLU A 286 4.64 -22.67 4.20
N GLY A 287 5.68 -23.37 3.77
CA GLY A 287 6.32 -24.45 4.52
C GLY A 287 5.88 -25.83 4.05
N GLY A 288 6.45 -26.89 4.62
CA GLY A 288 6.20 -28.26 4.18
C GLY A 288 6.43 -28.45 2.68
N ARG A 289 5.50 -29.14 2.01
CA ARG A 289 5.60 -29.42 0.56
C ARG A 289 5.39 -28.19 -0.34
N ILE A 290 4.80 -27.10 0.17
CA ILE A 290 4.62 -25.85 -0.58
C ILE A 290 5.66 -24.83 -0.09
N SER A 291 6.90 -25.08 -0.51
CA SER A 291 8.03 -24.17 -0.31
C SER A 291 8.70 -23.95 -1.67
N ARG A 292 8.71 -22.71 -2.18
CA ARG A 292 9.35 -22.41 -3.48
C ARG A 292 10.82 -22.03 -3.36
N LEU A 293 11.21 -21.51 -2.19
CA LEU A 293 12.59 -21.11 -1.95
C LEU A 293 13.52 -22.34 -1.81
N PRO A 294 14.82 -22.19 -2.15
CA PRO A 294 15.80 -23.28 -2.03
C PRO A 294 15.86 -23.88 -0.63
N VAL A 295 15.89 -25.21 -0.52
CA VAL A 295 15.82 -25.95 0.76
C VAL A 295 16.97 -25.66 1.73
N ASN A 296 18.10 -25.15 1.24
CA ASN A 296 19.28 -24.88 2.04
C ASN A 296 19.17 -23.64 2.95
N ILE A 297 18.03 -22.95 2.96
CA ILE A 297 17.76 -21.80 3.85
C ILE A 297 16.97 -22.17 5.12
N GLY A 298 16.86 -23.48 5.38
CA GLY A 298 16.10 -24.04 6.50
C GLY A 298 14.72 -24.54 6.07
N LYS A 299 14.45 -25.82 6.33
CA LYS A 299 13.18 -26.47 5.98
C LYS A 299 12.12 -26.16 7.03
N ILE A 300 11.05 -25.49 6.61
CA ILE A 300 9.92 -25.18 7.48
C ILE A 300 8.98 -26.41 7.53
N PRO A 301 8.52 -26.84 8.72
CA PRO A 301 7.55 -27.92 8.86
C PRO A 301 6.24 -27.58 8.14
N SER A 302 5.45 -28.61 7.87
CA SER A 302 4.09 -28.41 7.35
C SER A 302 3.18 -27.73 8.38
N SER A 303 2.14 -27.02 7.93
CA SER A 303 1.14 -26.44 8.82
C SER A 303 0.50 -27.50 9.72
N ALA A 304 0.30 -28.73 9.24
CA ALA A 304 -0.24 -29.82 10.05
C ALA A 304 0.70 -30.25 11.19
N GLU A 305 2.02 -30.23 10.98
CA GLU A 305 3.00 -30.48 12.06
C GLU A 305 2.97 -29.37 13.10
N ILE A 306 2.87 -28.11 12.67
CA ILE A 306 2.69 -26.96 13.57
C ILE A 306 1.37 -27.09 14.34
N GLY A 307 0.31 -27.48 13.64
CA GLY A 307 -1.02 -27.78 14.16
C GLY A 307 -1.02 -28.79 15.31
N LYS A 308 -0.31 -29.91 15.13
CA LYS A 308 -0.16 -30.96 16.17
C LYS A 308 0.51 -30.45 17.44
N ARG A 309 1.34 -29.41 17.36
CA ARG A 309 1.96 -28.79 18.54
C ARG A 309 1.01 -27.85 19.26
N ASN A 310 0.01 -27.30 18.57
CA ASN A 310 -0.97 -26.35 19.08
C ASN A 310 -0.33 -25.25 19.95
N ASN A 311 0.74 -24.64 19.44
CA ASN A 311 1.52 -23.64 20.15
C ASN A 311 1.52 -22.31 19.36
N PRO A 312 0.79 -21.29 19.83
CA PRO A 312 0.70 -19.98 19.18
C PRO A 312 2.07 -19.27 19.04
N GLU A 313 2.96 -19.39 20.02
CA GLU A 313 4.30 -18.78 20.00
C GLU A 313 5.19 -19.42 18.94
N LEU A 314 5.12 -20.74 18.79
CA LEU A 314 5.78 -21.46 17.69
C LEU A 314 5.24 -20.95 16.35
N SER A 315 3.92 -20.86 16.19
CA SER A 315 3.31 -20.43 14.92
C SER A 315 3.72 -19.00 14.55
N PHE A 316 3.77 -18.09 15.53
CA PHE A 316 4.31 -16.75 15.33
C PHE A 316 5.79 -16.78 14.90
N ALA A 317 6.62 -17.57 15.60
CA ALA A 317 8.04 -17.70 15.29
C ALA A 317 8.27 -18.28 13.88
N ILE A 318 7.45 -19.25 13.45
CA ILE A 318 7.47 -19.76 12.07
C ILE A 318 7.09 -18.66 11.09
N GLY A 319 6.03 -17.89 11.36
CA GLY A 319 5.66 -16.73 10.54
C GLY A 319 6.80 -15.72 10.38
N GLN A 320 7.56 -15.43 11.45
CA GLN A 320 8.75 -14.57 11.36
C GLN A 320 9.84 -15.19 10.46
N ILE A 321 10.06 -16.50 10.55
CA ILE A 321 11.04 -17.16 9.69
C ILE A 321 10.61 -17.08 8.23
N LEU A 322 9.34 -17.34 7.92
CA LEU A 322 8.77 -17.20 6.58
C LEU A 322 8.96 -15.77 6.05
N GLY A 323 8.56 -14.76 6.85
CA GLY A 323 8.77 -13.35 6.51
C GLY A 323 10.23 -13.03 6.20
N LYS A 324 11.18 -13.49 7.03
CA LYS A 324 12.62 -13.32 6.75
C LYS A 324 13.10 -14.06 5.51
N GLN A 325 12.65 -15.29 5.27
CA GLN A 325 13.00 -16.06 4.07
C GLN A 325 12.55 -15.32 2.80
N VAL A 326 11.28 -14.92 2.75
CA VAL A 326 10.67 -14.18 1.64
C VAL A 326 11.43 -12.86 1.40
N LYS A 327 11.66 -12.08 2.46
CA LYS A 327 12.40 -10.81 2.39
C LYS A 327 13.84 -10.96 1.90
N THR A 328 14.55 -11.99 2.37
CA THR A 328 15.96 -12.24 2.03
C THR A 328 16.15 -12.54 0.54
N PHE A 329 15.13 -13.09 -0.11
CA PHE A 329 15.11 -13.33 -1.56
C PHE A 329 14.57 -12.14 -2.36
N GLY A 330 14.24 -11.03 -1.69
CA GLY A 330 13.77 -9.78 -2.31
C GLY A 330 12.28 -9.70 -2.56
N PHE A 331 11.52 -10.72 -2.14
CA PHE A 331 10.07 -10.72 -2.19
C PHE A 331 9.48 -9.83 -1.09
N ASN A 332 8.26 -9.36 -1.30
CA ASN A 332 7.55 -8.48 -0.35
C ASN A 332 6.13 -8.94 -0.03
N LEU A 333 5.71 -10.06 -0.61
CA LEU A 333 4.42 -10.68 -0.40
C LEU A 333 4.62 -12.19 -0.32
N ASP A 334 3.94 -12.83 0.64
CA ASP A 334 3.93 -14.27 0.80
C ASP A 334 2.48 -14.76 0.70
N PHE A 335 2.25 -15.77 -0.14
CA PHE A 335 0.94 -16.41 -0.23
C PHE A 335 0.75 -17.40 0.91
N ALA A 336 0.83 -16.91 2.14
CA ALA A 336 0.64 -17.65 3.37
C ALA A 336 0.06 -16.70 4.43
N PRO A 337 -0.67 -17.21 5.44
CA PRO A 337 -0.94 -18.62 5.74
C PRO A 337 -2.20 -19.19 5.07
N VAL A 338 -2.25 -20.52 5.01
CA VAL A 338 -3.47 -21.27 4.67
C VAL A 338 -4.39 -21.35 5.90
N LEU A 339 -5.61 -20.84 5.76
CA LEU A 339 -6.67 -20.82 6.77
C LEU A 339 -7.81 -21.81 6.47
N ASP A 340 -7.62 -22.70 5.50
CA ASP A 340 -8.56 -23.79 5.23
C ASP A 340 -8.60 -24.78 6.40
N ILE A 341 -9.80 -25.18 6.80
CA ILE A 341 -9.99 -26.24 7.81
C ILE A 341 -10.06 -27.58 7.08
N ASN A 342 -9.12 -28.49 7.33
CA ASN A 342 -9.06 -29.80 6.66
C ASN A 342 -10.12 -30.77 7.21
N SER A 343 -11.40 -30.48 6.94
CA SER A 343 -12.55 -31.26 7.42
C SER A 343 -12.81 -32.53 6.61
N ASN A 344 -12.47 -32.53 5.32
CA ASN A 344 -12.51 -33.73 4.51
C ASN A 344 -11.17 -34.48 4.61
N PRO A 345 -11.09 -35.66 5.25
CA PRO A 345 -9.84 -36.42 5.37
C PRO A 345 -9.30 -36.91 4.02
N HIS A 346 -10.13 -36.94 2.97
CA HIS A 346 -9.73 -37.30 1.61
C HIS A 346 -9.45 -36.08 0.72
N ASN A 347 -9.31 -34.88 1.29
CA ASN A 347 -8.99 -33.68 0.54
C ASN A 347 -7.61 -33.82 -0.16
N PRO A 348 -7.54 -33.75 -1.50
CA PRO A 348 -6.29 -33.97 -2.22
C PRO A 348 -5.37 -32.73 -2.26
N VAL A 349 -5.89 -31.54 -1.92
CA VAL A 349 -5.22 -30.24 -2.15
C VAL A 349 -4.68 -29.63 -0.87
N ILE A 350 -5.48 -29.63 0.20
CA ILE A 350 -5.15 -28.97 1.47
C ILE A 350 -4.34 -29.92 2.35
N GLY A 351 -4.96 -30.94 2.93
CA GLY A 351 -4.24 -31.97 3.71
C GLY A 351 -3.29 -31.36 4.74
N ASP A 352 -1.99 -31.64 4.58
CA ASP A 352 -0.90 -31.18 5.44
C ASP A 352 -0.64 -29.65 5.41
N ARG A 353 -1.21 -28.93 4.43
CA ARG A 353 -1.14 -27.46 4.34
C ARG A 353 -2.03 -26.74 5.34
N SER A 354 -3.02 -27.43 5.91
CA SER A 354 -3.86 -26.88 6.98
C SER A 354 -3.23 -27.13 8.35
N PHE A 355 -3.47 -26.21 9.29
CA PHE A 355 -3.14 -26.41 10.71
C PHE A 355 -3.99 -27.48 11.39
N GLY A 356 -5.10 -27.91 10.79
CA GLY A 356 -5.91 -28.98 11.35
C GLY A 356 -7.35 -29.00 10.84
N ASN A 357 -8.19 -29.78 11.52
CA ASN A 357 -9.61 -29.94 11.20
C ASN A 357 -10.54 -29.17 12.16
N SER A 358 -9.97 -28.32 13.02
CA SER A 358 -10.73 -27.48 13.96
C SER A 358 -10.63 -26.00 13.59
N ALA A 359 -11.78 -25.32 13.54
CA ALA A 359 -11.85 -23.89 13.32
C ALA A 359 -11.04 -23.08 14.34
N SER A 360 -10.99 -23.51 15.60
CA SER A 360 -10.24 -22.80 16.66
C SER A 360 -8.73 -22.91 16.45
N ILE A 361 -8.22 -24.12 16.20
CA ILE A 361 -6.78 -24.37 15.97
C ILE A 361 -6.32 -23.62 14.71
N VAL A 362 -7.08 -23.71 13.62
CA VAL A 362 -6.74 -23.03 12.36
C VAL A 362 -6.78 -21.51 12.52
N SER A 363 -7.78 -20.98 13.25
CA SER A 363 -7.83 -19.54 13.57
C SER A 363 -6.61 -19.10 14.35
N GLU A 364 -6.33 -19.75 15.49
CA GLU A 364 -5.29 -19.31 16.41
C GLU A 364 -3.90 -19.37 15.79
N LEU A 365 -3.53 -20.52 15.23
CA LEU A 365 -2.19 -20.73 14.66
C LEU A 365 -2.02 -19.95 13.34
N GLY A 366 -3.03 -19.97 12.47
CA GLY A 366 -3.01 -19.21 11.23
C GLY A 366 -2.82 -17.71 11.48
N ILE A 367 -3.54 -17.12 12.43
CA ILE A 367 -3.40 -15.70 12.77
C ILE A 367 -2.01 -15.38 13.32
N GLN A 368 -1.42 -16.26 14.14
CA GLN A 368 -0.07 -16.04 14.64
C GLN A 368 0.97 -16.12 13.51
N THR A 369 0.84 -17.07 12.58
CA THR A 369 1.70 -17.14 11.40
C THR A 369 1.58 -15.87 10.55
N MET A 370 0.36 -15.39 10.31
CA MET A 370 0.09 -14.12 9.62
C MET A 370 0.81 -12.95 10.30
N LYS A 371 0.66 -12.81 11.62
CA LYS A 371 1.33 -11.74 12.40
C LYS A 371 2.85 -11.86 12.37
N GLY A 372 3.38 -13.09 12.39
CA GLY A 372 4.81 -13.34 12.25
C GLY A 372 5.35 -12.83 10.92
N ILE A 373 4.67 -13.15 9.80
CA ILE A 373 5.01 -12.66 8.45
C ILE A 373 4.97 -11.12 8.40
N GLN A 374 3.91 -10.52 8.97
CA GLN A 374 3.76 -9.06 9.05
C GLN A 374 4.91 -8.39 9.80
N SER A 375 5.46 -9.04 10.83
CA SER A 375 6.52 -8.45 11.67
C SER A 375 7.83 -8.15 10.93
N ASP A 376 8.04 -8.75 9.75
CA ASP A 376 9.18 -8.46 8.87
C ASP A 376 8.86 -7.49 7.71
N ASN A 377 7.67 -6.85 7.75
CA ASN A 377 7.10 -6.04 6.67
C ASN A 377 6.88 -6.82 5.36
N ILE A 378 6.49 -8.10 5.48
CA ILE A 378 6.00 -8.91 4.35
C ILE A 378 4.48 -8.96 4.40
N ILE A 379 3.83 -8.81 3.24
CA ILE A 379 2.38 -8.89 3.11
C ILE A 379 1.95 -10.36 3.16
N PRO A 380 1.25 -10.83 4.21
CA PRO A 380 0.64 -12.15 4.19
C PRO A 380 -0.63 -12.14 3.34
N VAL A 381 -0.95 -13.28 2.74
CA VAL A 381 -2.22 -13.50 2.04
C VAL A 381 -2.92 -14.70 2.66
N ILE A 382 -4.04 -14.44 3.35
CA ILE A 382 -4.84 -15.52 3.93
C ILE A 382 -5.67 -16.21 2.84
N LYS A 383 -5.63 -17.55 2.82
CA LYS A 383 -6.19 -18.34 1.71
C LYS A 383 -6.72 -19.72 2.15
N HIS A 384 -7.63 -20.37 1.43
CA HIS A 384 -8.25 -19.92 0.18
C HIS A 384 -9.74 -19.68 0.44
N PHE A 385 -10.15 -18.41 0.51
CA PHE A 385 -11.52 -18.04 0.83
C PHE A 385 -12.49 -18.57 -0.24
N PRO A 386 -13.68 -19.10 0.09
CA PRO A 386 -14.30 -19.15 1.42
C PRO A 386 -14.00 -20.41 2.24
N GLY A 387 -12.99 -21.19 1.89
CA GLY A 387 -12.61 -22.44 2.55
C GLY A 387 -12.56 -23.61 1.57
N HIS A 388 -11.36 -24.13 1.30
CA HIS A 388 -11.11 -25.23 0.35
C HIS A 388 -10.97 -26.60 1.04
N GLY A 389 -10.92 -26.62 2.37
CA GLY A 389 -10.58 -27.83 3.14
C GLY A 389 -11.64 -28.95 3.13
N ASP A 390 -12.86 -28.69 2.64
CA ASP A 390 -13.92 -29.69 2.48
C ASP A 390 -14.13 -30.18 1.04
N THR A 391 -13.25 -29.81 0.10
CA THR A 391 -13.37 -30.28 -1.28
C THR A 391 -12.94 -31.74 -1.43
N GLY A 392 -13.58 -32.48 -2.34
CA GLY A 392 -13.24 -33.86 -2.68
C GLY A 392 -12.44 -34.03 -3.98
N VAL A 393 -12.14 -32.93 -4.68
CA VAL A 393 -11.44 -32.91 -5.98
C VAL A 393 -10.45 -31.75 -6.03
N ASP A 394 -9.38 -31.91 -6.81
CA ASP A 394 -8.33 -30.90 -6.94
C ASP A 394 -8.71 -29.80 -7.95
N SER A 395 -8.69 -28.54 -7.50
CA SER A 395 -8.92 -27.35 -8.34
C SER A 395 -7.91 -27.17 -9.46
N HIS A 396 -6.72 -27.77 -9.35
CA HIS A 396 -5.74 -27.79 -10.43
C HIS A 396 -6.14 -28.74 -11.58
N LEU A 397 -7.14 -29.61 -11.37
CA LEU A 397 -7.56 -30.62 -12.34
C LEU A 397 -8.99 -30.40 -12.84
N THR A 398 -9.89 -29.93 -11.97
CA THR A 398 -11.31 -29.69 -12.29
C THR A 398 -11.94 -28.71 -11.30
N LEU A 399 -13.11 -28.15 -11.62
CA LEU A 399 -13.83 -27.23 -10.74
C LEU A 399 -14.39 -27.96 -9.50
N PRO A 400 -13.91 -27.70 -8.27
CA PRO A 400 -14.48 -28.27 -7.06
C PRO A 400 -15.86 -27.71 -6.75
N ILE A 401 -16.75 -28.57 -6.29
CA ILE A 401 -18.13 -28.22 -5.92
C ILE A 401 -18.34 -28.59 -4.45
N VAL A 402 -18.84 -27.64 -3.66
CA VAL A 402 -19.17 -27.85 -2.24
C VAL A 402 -20.64 -27.48 -2.01
N TYR A 403 -21.41 -28.40 -1.43
CA TYR A 403 -22.87 -28.25 -1.24
C TYR A 403 -23.24 -27.69 0.15
N LYS A 404 -22.52 -26.65 0.59
CA LYS A 404 -22.76 -25.96 1.87
C LYS A 404 -23.56 -24.68 1.68
N SER A 405 -24.48 -24.43 2.60
CA SER A 405 -25.23 -23.17 2.67
C SER A 405 -24.33 -22.06 3.25
N TYR A 406 -24.81 -20.82 3.21
CA TYR A 406 -24.07 -19.72 3.84
C TYR A 406 -23.93 -19.91 5.36
N ASP A 407 -24.97 -20.39 6.04
CA ASP A 407 -24.93 -20.64 7.49
C ASP A 407 -23.92 -21.75 7.84
N ASP A 408 -23.87 -22.84 7.04
CA ASP A 408 -22.88 -23.90 7.22
C ASP A 408 -21.44 -23.33 7.14
N LEU A 409 -21.16 -22.51 6.13
CA LEU A 409 -19.84 -21.89 5.96
C LEU A 409 -19.53 -20.89 7.09
N LYS A 410 -20.52 -20.09 7.48
CA LYS A 410 -20.38 -19.06 8.51
C LYS A 410 -20.03 -19.65 9.88
N ASP A 411 -20.59 -20.81 10.19
CA ASP A 411 -20.38 -21.49 11.46
C ASP A 411 -19.09 -22.33 11.49
N PHE A 412 -18.44 -22.54 10.34
CA PHE A 412 -17.26 -23.37 10.24
C PHE A 412 -16.15 -22.80 9.36
N GLU A 413 -16.20 -22.93 8.02
CA GLU A 413 -15.10 -22.54 7.11
C GLU A 413 -14.72 -21.06 7.19
N LEU A 414 -15.67 -20.17 7.43
CA LEU A 414 -15.44 -18.72 7.47
C LEU A 414 -14.89 -18.25 8.82
N VAL A 415 -14.89 -19.11 9.85
CA VAL A 415 -14.46 -18.71 11.20
C VAL A 415 -13.00 -18.24 11.22
N PRO A 416 -12.01 -18.98 10.65
CA PRO A 416 -10.62 -18.51 10.58
C PRO A 416 -10.46 -17.18 9.83
N PHE A 417 -11.14 -17.02 8.68
CA PHE A 417 -11.06 -15.79 7.90
C PHE A 417 -11.65 -14.60 8.65
N LYS A 418 -12.82 -14.77 9.30
CA LYS A 418 -13.46 -13.73 10.11
C LYS A 418 -12.55 -13.29 11.26
N ASN A 419 -11.91 -14.24 11.93
CA ASN A 419 -10.99 -13.96 13.02
C ASN A 419 -9.73 -13.25 12.52
N ALA A 420 -9.17 -13.67 11.38
CA ALA A 420 -8.01 -13.03 10.78
C ALA A 420 -8.30 -11.59 10.31
N ILE A 421 -9.46 -11.34 9.72
CA ILE A 421 -9.90 -9.98 9.32
C ILE A 421 -10.01 -9.06 10.53
N LYS A 422 -10.62 -9.53 11.64
CA LYS A 422 -10.66 -8.79 12.91
C LYS A 422 -9.28 -8.55 13.53
N GLN A 423 -8.28 -9.32 13.11
CA GLN A 423 -6.88 -9.22 13.54
C GLN A 423 -6.00 -8.57 12.46
N ASN A 424 -6.59 -7.74 11.61
CA ASN A 424 -5.91 -6.92 10.59
C ASN A 424 -5.24 -7.73 9.48
N ALA A 425 -5.89 -8.79 8.99
CA ALA A 425 -5.53 -9.35 7.69
C ALA A 425 -5.70 -8.29 6.59
N ASP A 426 -4.70 -8.16 5.72
CA ASP A 426 -4.65 -7.11 4.69
C ASP A 426 -5.02 -7.61 3.29
N VAL A 427 -4.81 -8.91 3.02
CA VAL A 427 -5.07 -9.52 1.71
C VAL A 427 -5.75 -10.87 1.87
N VAL A 428 -6.82 -11.08 1.11
CA VAL A 428 -7.55 -12.35 1.03
C VAL A 428 -7.48 -12.90 -0.40
N MET A 429 -7.08 -14.16 -0.54
CA MET A 429 -7.14 -14.88 -1.81
C MET A 429 -8.42 -15.71 -1.93
N ILE A 430 -9.12 -15.56 -3.05
CA ILE A 430 -10.39 -16.26 -3.34
C ILE A 430 -10.14 -17.49 -4.21
N ALA A 431 -10.57 -18.65 -3.72
CA ALA A 431 -10.50 -19.94 -4.39
C ALA A 431 -11.48 -20.04 -5.58
N HIS A 432 -11.20 -20.98 -6.48
CA HIS A 432 -12.10 -21.37 -7.58
C HIS A 432 -13.03 -22.52 -7.16
N ILE A 433 -13.96 -22.27 -6.23
CA ILE A 433 -14.90 -23.29 -5.72
C ILE A 433 -16.34 -22.90 -6.09
N LEU A 434 -17.09 -23.83 -6.68
CA LEU A 434 -18.52 -23.65 -6.93
C LEU A 434 -19.33 -23.99 -5.66
N LEU A 435 -20.23 -23.09 -5.26
CA LEU A 435 -21.07 -23.23 -4.07
C LEU A 435 -22.55 -23.16 -4.47
N PRO A 436 -23.18 -24.25 -4.95
CA PRO A 436 -24.49 -24.17 -5.59
C PRO A 436 -25.62 -23.62 -4.72
N LYS A 437 -25.53 -23.77 -3.40
CA LYS A 437 -26.51 -23.19 -2.46
C LYS A 437 -26.36 -21.68 -2.27
N ILE A 438 -25.27 -21.08 -2.74
CA ILE A 438 -25.00 -19.64 -2.69
C ILE A 438 -25.07 -19.05 -4.10
N ASP A 439 -24.24 -19.56 -5.01
CA ASP A 439 -24.20 -19.20 -6.43
C ASP A 439 -23.97 -20.47 -7.28
N SER A 440 -25.02 -20.93 -7.95
CA SER A 440 -24.99 -22.13 -8.80
C SER A 440 -24.34 -21.91 -10.16
N SER A 441 -24.04 -20.67 -10.54
CA SER A 441 -23.53 -20.34 -11.87
C SER A 441 -22.06 -19.96 -11.88
N ASN A 442 -21.54 -19.46 -10.76
CA ASN A 442 -20.20 -18.89 -10.71
C ASN A 442 -19.36 -19.50 -9.59
N PRO A 443 -18.10 -19.89 -9.89
CA PRO A 443 -17.12 -20.15 -8.85
C PRO A 443 -16.94 -18.93 -7.94
N SER A 444 -16.50 -19.17 -6.71
CA SER A 444 -16.36 -18.16 -5.65
C SER A 444 -15.58 -16.92 -6.10
N SER A 445 -14.47 -17.09 -6.83
CA SER A 445 -13.66 -15.99 -7.39
C SER A 445 -14.38 -15.08 -8.38
N MET A 446 -15.50 -15.54 -8.96
CA MET A 446 -16.32 -14.84 -9.95
C MET A 446 -17.72 -14.50 -9.41
N SER A 447 -18.02 -14.84 -8.15
CA SER A 447 -19.34 -14.67 -7.57
C SER A 447 -19.44 -13.39 -6.76
N LYS A 448 -20.30 -12.46 -7.19
CA LYS A 448 -20.61 -11.25 -6.41
C LYS A 448 -21.21 -11.58 -5.04
N LYS A 449 -21.95 -12.69 -4.93
CA LYS A 449 -22.50 -13.16 -3.65
C LYS A 449 -21.40 -13.54 -2.67
N VAL A 450 -20.34 -14.21 -3.14
CA VAL A 450 -19.23 -14.60 -2.28
C VAL A 450 -18.28 -13.44 -2.01
N VAL A 451 -17.82 -12.74 -3.04
CA VAL A 451 -16.79 -11.69 -2.91
C VAL A 451 -17.35 -10.39 -2.35
N THR A 452 -18.45 -9.88 -2.91
CA THR A 452 -19.04 -8.63 -2.41
C THR A 452 -19.93 -8.88 -1.19
N ASN A 453 -20.96 -9.73 -1.31
CA ASN A 453 -21.95 -9.79 -0.23
C ASN A 453 -21.36 -10.43 1.04
N ILE A 454 -20.69 -11.58 0.94
CA ILE A 454 -20.13 -12.24 2.12
C ILE A 454 -18.83 -11.55 2.58
N LEU A 455 -17.80 -11.49 1.73
CA LEU A 455 -16.49 -11.01 2.18
C LEU A 455 -16.44 -9.50 2.42
N ARG A 456 -16.88 -8.68 1.45
CA ARG A 456 -16.85 -7.21 1.61
C ARG A 456 -17.90 -6.72 2.61
N ASN A 457 -19.15 -7.15 2.47
CA ASN A 457 -20.26 -6.60 3.26
C ASN A 457 -20.43 -7.33 4.59
N ASP A 458 -20.68 -8.63 4.62
CA ASP A 458 -20.99 -9.32 5.88
C ASP A 458 -19.77 -9.41 6.82
N MET A 459 -18.58 -9.64 6.26
CA MET A 459 -17.33 -9.72 7.02
C MET A 459 -16.61 -8.37 7.16
N GLN A 460 -17.13 -7.31 6.53
CA GLN A 460 -16.58 -5.95 6.61
C GLN A 460 -15.10 -5.88 6.19
N PHE A 461 -14.68 -6.71 5.24
CA PHE A 461 -13.29 -6.72 4.78
C PHE A 461 -13.02 -5.55 3.84
N ASN A 462 -12.10 -4.66 4.22
CA ASN A 462 -11.74 -3.48 3.42
C ASN A 462 -10.34 -3.57 2.77
N GLY A 463 -9.59 -4.64 3.03
CA GLY A 463 -8.26 -4.90 2.45
C GLY A 463 -8.29 -5.36 0.99
N VAL A 464 -7.17 -5.82 0.43
CA VAL A 464 -7.10 -6.25 -0.96
C VAL A 464 -7.71 -7.64 -1.14
N VAL A 465 -8.61 -7.80 -2.11
CA VAL A 465 -9.09 -9.12 -2.56
C VAL A 465 -8.36 -9.50 -3.82
N MET A 466 -7.77 -10.69 -3.84
CA MET A 466 -7.13 -11.24 -5.04
C MET A 466 -7.72 -12.60 -5.41
N THR A 467 -7.71 -12.95 -6.69
CA THR A 467 -8.06 -14.31 -7.12
C THR A 467 -6.91 -15.27 -6.83
N ASP A 468 -7.23 -16.55 -6.65
CA ASP A 468 -6.28 -17.62 -6.97
C ASP A 468 -5.93 -17.58 -8.48
N ASP A 469 -5.00 -18.44 -8.94
CA ASP A 469 -4.52 -18.37 -10.31
C ASP A 469 -5.63 -18.70 -11.33
N MET A 470 -6.03 -17.68 -12.08
CA MET A 470 -7.09 -17.80 -13.08
C MET A 470 -6.71 -18.74 -14.23
N THR A 471 -5.44 -19.15 -14.35
CA THR A 471 -5.01 -20.14 -15.34
C THR A 471 -5.14 -21.60 -14.90
N MET A 472 -5.52 -21.86 -13.65
CA MET A 472 -5.85 -23.21 -13.15
C MET A 472 -6.99 -23.84 -13.93
N ASP A 473 -6.99 -25.17 -14.08
CA ASP A 473 -7.97 -25.89 -14.89
C ASP A 473 -9.42 -25.68 -14.45
N ALA A 474 -9.69 -25.47 -13.15
CA ALA A 474 -11.01 -25.11 -12.63
C ALA A 474 -11.63 -23.90 -13.35
N ILE A 475 -10.80 -22.97 -13.83
CA ILE A 475 -11.23 -21.84 -14.65
C ILE A 475 -10.86 -22.04 -16.11
N GLY A 476 -9.58 -22.32 -16.40
CA GLY A 476 -9.03 -22.35 -17.76
C GLY A 476 -9.67 -23.35 -18.71
N LYS A 477 -10.25 -24.46 -18.21
CA LYS A 477 -10.99 -25.44 -19.04
C LYS A 477 -12.48 -25.14 -19.14
N HIS A 478 -13.05 -24.38 -18.21
CA HIS A 478 -14.50 -24.19 -18.09
C HIS A 478 -14.98 -22.80 -18.52
N PHE A 479 -14.09 -21.81 -18.51
CA PHE A 479 -14.42 -20.42 -18.79
C PHE A 479 -13.38 -19.80 -19.72
N ASN A 480 -13.82 -18.85 -20.54
CA ASN A 480 -12.88 -17.98 -21.23
C ASN A 480 -12.16 -17.10 -20.21
N LEU A 481 -10.83 -17.20 -20.14
CA LEU A 481 -10.01 -16.51 -19.15
C LEU A 481 -10.24 -14.99 -19.10
N ALA A 482 -10.30 -14.32 -20.25
CA ALA A 482 -10.52 -12.88 -20.32
C ALA A 482 -11.87 -12.48 -19.71
N ASN A 483 -12.94 -13.19 -20.08
CA ASN A 483 -14.28 -12.94 -19.53
C ASN A 483 -14.36 -13.30 -18.04
N ALA A 484 -13.69 -14.38 -17.62
CA ALA A 484 -13.61 -14.78 -16.23
C ALA A 484 -12.94 -13.70 -15.36
N SER A 485 -11.83 -13.13 -15.83
CA SER A 485 -11.13 -12.04 -15.14
C SER A 485 -11.99 -10.77 -15.01
N VAL A 486 -12.68 -10.37 -16.08
CA VAL A 486 -13.63 -9.24 -16.05
C VAL A 486 -14.72 -9.50 -15.01
N LYS A 487 -15.27 -10.71 -14.99
CA LYS A 487 -16.32 -11.10 -14.05
C LYS A 487 -15.84 -11.13 -12.60
N SER A 488 -14.61 -11.55 -12.33
CA SER A 488 -13.99 -11.48 -10.99
C SER A 488 -13.87 -10.04 -10.50
N ILE A 489 -13.50 -9.09 -11.37
CA ILE A 489 -13.44 -7.65 -11.01
C ILE A 489 -14.84 -7.11 -10.68
N GLN A 490 -15.83 -7.44 -11.52
CA GLN A 490 -17.24 -7.10 -11.29
C GLN A 490 -17.79 -7.71 -10.00
N ALA A 491 -17.31 -8.90 -9.61
CA ALA A 491 -17.66 -9.56 -8.37
C ALA A 491 -17.06 -8.89 -7.12
N GLY A 492 -15.97 -8.13 -7.27
CA GLY A 492 -15.35 -7.37 -6.18
C GLY A 492 -13.85 -7.64 -5.96
N SER A 493 -13.20 -8.45 -6.80
CA SER A 493 -11.75 -8.68 -6.72
C SER A 493 -10.95 -7.46 -7.18
N ASP A 494 -9.89 -7.12 -6.46
CA ASP A 494 -9.01 -5.99 -6.78
C ASP A 494 -7.79 -6.41 -7.60
N ILE A 495 -7.27 -7.63 -7.39
CA ILE A 495 -6.14 -8.18 -8.13
C ILE A 495 -6.53 -9.49 -8.81
N ILE A 496 -6.19 -9.62 -10.09
CA ILE A 496 -6.34 -10.83 -10.89
C ILE A 496 -4.98 -11.51 -11.03
N MET A 497 -4.87 -12.73 -10.54
CA MET A 497 -3.67 -13.55 -10.69
C MET A 497 -3.72 -14.32 -12.01
N VAL A 498 -2.69 -14.13 -12.84
CA VAL A 498 -2.46 -14.87 -14.09
C VAL A 498 -1.02 -15.37 -14.03
N ALA A 499 -0.84 -16.50 -13.34
CA ALA A 499 0.47 -17.01 -12.96
C ALA A 499 1.25 -17.64 -14.12
N HIS A 500 0.59 -17.82 -15.27
CA HIS A 500 1.16 -18.43 -16.45
C HIS A 500 0.75 -17.70 -17.74
N ASP A 501 1.67 -17.71 -18.69
CA ASP A 501 1.64 -17.23 -20.07
C ASP A 501 1.49 -15.70 -20.20
N THR A 502 2.56 -15.04 -20.63
CA THR A 502 2.56 -13.57 -20.78
C THR A 502 1.57 -13.09 -21.84
N ASN A 503 1.17 -13.94 -22.80
CA ASN A 503 0.11 -13.61 -23.74
C ASN A 503 -1.27 -13.64 -23.08
N LYS A 504 -1.51 -14.57 -22.15
CA LYS A 504 -2.73 -14.59 -21.32
C LYS A 504 -2.83 -13.34 -20.46
N VAL A 505 -1.71 -12.90 -19.87
CA VAL A 505 -1.63 -11.63 -19.12
C VAL A 505 -2.06 -10.45 -19.99
N LYS A 506 -1.51 -10.33 -21.21
CA LYS A 506 -1.88 -9.27 -22.16
C LYS A 506 -3.34 -9.36 -22.60
N ALA A 507 -3.86 -10.57 -22.82
CA ALA A 507 -5.26 -10.78 -23.19
C ALA A 507 -6.21 -10.34 -22.06
N VAL A 508 -5.90 -10.69 -20.80
CA VAL A 508 -6.65 -10.23 -19.63
C VAL A 508 -6.58 -8.71 -19.50
N PHE A 509 -5.39 -8.11 -19.61
CA PHE A 509 -5.23 -6.64 -19.61
C PHE A 509 -6.13 -5.97 -20.65
N LYS A 510 -6.11 -6.48 -21.90
CA LYS A 510 -6.91 -5.92 -22.99
C LYS A 510 -8.41 -6.10 -22.77
N ALA A 511 -8.82 -7.22 -22.19
CA ALA A 511 -10.21 -7.49 -21.86
C ALA A 511 -10.75 -6.54 -20.78
N ILE A 512 -9.97 -6.28 -19.73
CA ILE A 512 -10.31 -5.29 -18.70
C ILE A 512 -10.42 -3.89 -19.32
N GLN A 513 -9.43 -3.50 -20.15
CA GLN A 513 -9.47 -2.21 -20.85
C GLN A 513 -10.73 -2.07 -21.71
N THR A 514 -11.09 -3.12 -22.45
CA THR A 514 -12.29 -3.14 -23.30
C THR A 514 -13.56 -3.05 -22.46
N ALA A 515 -13.63 -3.78 -21.35
CA ALA A 515 -14.76 -3.77 -20.43
C ALA A 515 -14.95 -2.41 -19.75
N VAL A 516 -13.87 -1.65 -19.49
CA VAL A 516 -14.00 -0.28 -18.98
C VAL A 516 -14.47 0.66 -20.08
N ASN A 517 -13.83 0.61 -21.26
CA ASN A 517 -14.16 1.50 -22.38
C ASN A 517 -15.61 1.33 -22.89
N ASN A 518 -16.18 0.13 -22.77
CA ASN A 518 -17.57 -0.14 -23.16
C ASN A 518 -18.57 -0.01 -22.00
N GLY A 519 -18.13 0.38 -20.80
CA GLY A 519 -18.98 0.59 -19.62
C GLY A 519 -19.41 -0.68 -18.87
N SER A 520 -18.94 -1.87 -19.26
CA SER A 520 -19.21 -3.12 -18.52
C SER A 520 -18.58 -3.13 -17.13
N ILE A 521 -17.47 -2.41 -16.94
CA ILE A 521 -16.87 -2.07 -15.65
C ILE A 521 -16.77 -0.54 -15.59
N SER A 522 -17.30 0.09 -14.55
CA SER A 522 -17.06 1.52 -14.35
C SER A 522 -15.59 1.78 -14.01
N GLU A 523 -15.03 2.90 -14.46
CA GLU A 523 -13.69 3.31 -14.02
C GLU A 523 -13.64 3.52 -12.50
N GLU A 524 -14.75 3.94 -11.89
CA GLU A 524 -14.84 4.06 -10.43
C GLU A 524 -14.63 2.72 -9.70
N ARG A 525 -15.13 1.61 -10.26
CA ARG A 525 -14.84 0.27 -9.72
C ARG A 525 -13.35 -0.04 -9.77
N ILE A 526 -12.65 0.40 -10.81
CA ILE A 526 -11.19 0.27 -10.94
C ILE A 526 -10.48 1.15 -9.90
N ASN A 527 -10.90 2.42 -9.74
CA ASN A 527 -10.35 3.35 -8.75
C ASN A 527 -10.41 2.76 -7.33
N GLN A 528 -11.54 2.17 -6.95
CA GLN A 528 -11.71 1.52 -5.64
C GLN A 528 -10.69 0.39 -5.41
N SER A 529 -10.41 -0.42 -6.42
CA SER A 529 -9.39 -1.47 -6.35
C SER A 529 -8.00 -0.87 -6.19
N VAL A 530 -7.67 0.11 -7.04
CA VAL A 530 -6.35 0.77 -7.04
C VAL A 530 -6.09 1.47 -5.71
N LYS A 531 -7.10 2.12 -5.12
CA LYS A 531 -7.03 2.71 -3.78
C LYS A 531 -6.57 1.70 -2.73
N ARG A 532 -7.20 0.51 -2.69
CA ARG A 532 -6.80 -0.55 -1.74
C ARG A 532 -5.37 -1.05 -2.00
N ILE A 533 -4.96 -1.14 -3.26
CA ILE A 533 -3.61 -1.57 -3.65
C ILE A 533 -2.56 -0.52 -3.25
N ILE A 534 -2.85 0.77 -3.42
CA ILE A 534 -1.98 1.87 -2.98
C ILE A 534 -1.85 1.84 -1.45
N LEU A 535 -2.97 1.77 -0.73
CA LEU A 535 -2.99 1.68 0.73
C LEU A 535 -2.16 0.49 1.24
N LEU A 536 -2.30 -0.67 0.61
CA LEU A 536 -1.49 -1.85 0.94
C LEU A 536 0.00 -1.59 0.73
N LYS A 537 0.39 -1.07 -0.43
CA LYS A 537 1.80 -0.76 -0.75
C LYS A 537 2.39 0.26 0.22
N GLN A 538 1.63 1.29 0.60
CA GLN A 538 2.04 2.29 1.58
C GLN A 538 2.19 1.70 2.98
N LYS A 539 1.21 0.91 3.45
CA LYS A 539 1.25 0.23 4.77
C LYS A 539 2.53 -0.58 4.96
N TYR A 540 2.95 -1.28 3.91
CA TYR A 540 4.14 -2.13 3.91
C TYR A 540 5.41 -1.45 3.41
N LYS A 541 5.36 -0.14 3.14
CA LYS A 541 6.50 0.68 2.68
C LYS A 541 7.19 0.06 1.45
N ILE A 542 6.39 -0.47 0.53
CA ILE A 542 6.90 -1.08 -0.70
C ILE A 542 7.59 0.02 -1.53
N ASP A 543 8.78 -0.27 -2.06
CA ASP A 543 9.54 0.67 -2.89
C ASP A 543 10.33 -0.04 -4.01
N ASN A 544 10.85 0.78 -4.94
CA ASN A 544 11.72 0.33 -6.02
C ASN A 544 13.21 0.32 -5.62
N LYS A 545 13.58 0.46 -4.34
CA LYS A 545 14.99 0.42 -3.94
C LYS A 545 15.58 -0.96 -4.18
N THR A 546 16.84 -0.98 -4.57
CA THR A 546 17.61 -2.20 -4.81
C THR A 546 17.64 -3.06 -3.56
N VAL A 547 17.27 -4.32 -3.70
CA VAL A 547 17.42 -5.32 -2.65
C VAL A 547 18.89 -5.70 -2.55
N PRO A 548 19.55 -5.49 -1.39
CA PRO A 548 20.93 -5.91 -1.17
C PRO A 548 21.01 -7.44 -0.98
N ASN A 549 22.16 -8.00 -1.34
CA ASN A 549 22.41 -9.43 -1.24
C ASN A 549 22.98 -9.81 0.14
N TYR A 550 22.13 -9.86 1.17
CA TYR A 550 22.52 -10.24 2.55
C TYR A 550 22.88 -11.72 2.68
N SER A 551 23.77 -12.11 3.61
CA SER A 551 24.02 -13.52 3.91
C SER A 551 22.76 -14.25 4.41
N THR A 552 22.66 -15.55 4.13
CA THR A 552 21.59 -16.42 4.65
C THR A 552 21.96 -17.11 5.96
N ASP A 553 23.18 -16.94 6.46
CA ASP A 553 23.69 -17.71 7.62
C ASP A 553 22.88 -17.44 8.88
N GLU A 554 22.62 -16.17 9.22
CA GLU A 554 21.82 -15.80 10.39
C GLU A 554 20.36 -16.33 10.30
N LEU A 555 19.81 -16.36 9.08
CA LEU A 555 18.48 -16.89 8.81
C LEU A 555 18.43 -18.41 9.03
N ILE A 556 19.45 -19.13 8.53
CA ILE A 556 19.58 -20.58 8.72
C ILE A 556 19.74 -20.89 10.22
N ASP A 557 20.63 -20.18 10.92
CA ASP A 557 20.86 -20.35 12.35
C ASP A 557 19.61 -20.06 13.18
N LYS A 558 18.89 -18.97 12.87
CA LYS A 558 17.61 -18.66 13.53
C LYS A 558 16.59 -19.76 13.29
N THR A 559 16.47 -20.24 12.05
CA THR A 559 15.54 -21.31 11.69
C THR A 559 15.84 -22.57 12.48
N ASN A 560 17.09 -23.05 12.44
CA ASN A 560 17.52 -24.25 13.16
C ASN A 560 17.31 -24.12 14.67
N ARG A 561 17.60 -22.96 15.26
CA ARG A 561 17.39 -22.72 16.70
C ARG A 561 15.91 -22.82 17.09
N VAL A 562 15.01 -22.24 16.29
CA VAL A 562 13.56 -22.32 16.53
C VAL A 562 13.08 -23.76 16.38
N LEU A 563 13.45 -24.45 15.30
CA LEU A 563 13.04 -25.83 15.08
C LEU A 563 13.54 -26.77 16.19
N LYS A 564 14.79 -26.60 16.62
CA LYS A 564 15.36 -27.33 17.75
C LYS A 564 14.62 -27.08 19.06
N LYS A 565 14.30 -25.81 19.37
CA LYS A 565 13.54 -25.42 20.58
C LYS A 565 12.21 -26.17 20.68
N TYR A 566 11.55 -26.45 19.55
CA TYR A 566 10.24 -27.09 19.50
C TYR A 566 10.25 -28.54 19.02
N HIS A 567 11.43 -29.18 18.94
CA HIS A 567 11.60 -30.57 18.48
C HIS A 567 10.96 -30.83 17.10
N LEU A 568 11.27 -29.95 16.15
CA LEU A 568 10.83 -29.98 14.75
C LEU A 568 12.04 -30.00 13.78
N GLU A 569 13.18 -30.50 14.25
CA GLU A 569 14.34 -30.74 13.37
C GLU A 569 13.95 -31.82 12.32
N PRO A 570 14.37 -31.65 11.06
CA PRO A 570 13.97 -32.50 9.94
C PRO A 570 14.50 -33.94 9.97
#